data_AF-A0A7C9AEW5-F1
#
_entry.id   AF-A0A7C9AEW5-F1
#
_cell.length_a   1.000
_cell.length_b   1.000
_cell.length_c   1.000
_cell.angle_alpha   90.00
_cell.angle_beta   90.00
_cell.angle_gamma   90.00
#
_symmetry.space_group_name_H-M   'P 1'
#
loop_
_entity.id
_entity.type
_entity.pdbx_description
1 polymer ?
#
loop_
_entity_poly.entity_id
_entity_poly.type
_entity_poly.pdbx_seq_one_letter_code
_entity_poly.pdbx_strand_id
1 'polypeptide(L)'
;YYICRFQVPGEMEAEIAEAGGADSLLRRIFSFRTPGPLFLPKGQWYKDLPPYPSWLPEEEAAYYRDTFNKTGFTGGLNYYRAFNLNWEITAPWTGAQVKVPVKFIVGDLDLTYHMPG
;
A
#
# COMPACT_ATOMS: atom_id res chain seq x y z
N TYR A 1 -10.88 3.72 -6.36
CA TYR A 1 -10.29 3.37 -5.06
C TYR A 1 -9.10 2.41 -5.30
N TYR A 2 -8.04 2.50 -4.51
CA TYR A 2 -6.77 1.81 -4.82
C TYR A 2 -6.87 0.28 -4.85
N ILE A 3 -7.60 -0.34 -3.91
CA ILE A 3 -7.76 -1.81 -3.84
C ILE A 3 -8.31 -2.38 -5.17
N CYS A 4 -9.25 -1.67 -5.80
CA CYS A 4 -9.82 -2.07 -7.09
C CYS A 4 -8.77 -2.11 -8.20
N ARG A 5 -7.75 -1.25 -8.16
CA ARG A 5 -6.67 -1.21 -9.15
C ARG A 5 -5.71 -2.39 -9.07
N PHE A 6 -5.74 -3.16 -7.98
CA PHE A 6 -4.81 -4.27 -7.75
C PHE A 6 -5.38 -5.63 -8.17
N GLN A 7 -6.67 -5.69 -8.53
CA GLN A 7 -7.40 -6.94 -8.69
C GLN A 7 -6.97 -7.74 -9.91
N VAL A 8 -6.60 -7.07 -11.02
CA VAL A 8 -6.10 -7.76 -12.21
C VAL A 8 -4.61 -8.06 -12.05
N PRO A 9 -4.17 -9.33 -12.01
CA PRO A 9 -2.77 -9.68 -11.92
C PRO A 9 -1.96 -9.11 -13.08
N GLY A 10 -0.84 -8.46 -12.78
CA GLY A 10 0.08 -7.92 -13.78
C GLY A 10 -0.20 -6.48 -14.19
N GLU A 11 -1.43 -5.96 -14.06
CA GLU A 11 -1.72 -4.58 -14.48
C GLU A 11 -1.02 -3.53 -13.62
N MET A 12 -1.12 -3.66 -12.30
CA MET A 12 -0.45 -2.72 -11.38
C MET A 12 1.06 -2.94 -11.38
N GLU A 13 1.51 -4.19 -11.46
CA GLU A 13 2.94 -4.51 -11.59
C GLU A 13 3.55 -3.87 -12.85
N ALA A 14 2.87 -3.93 -13.99
CA ALA A 14 3.29 -3.29 -15.23
C ALA A 14 3.30 -1.76 -15.07
N GLU A 15 2.26 -1.15 -14.48
CA GLU A 15 2.24 0.30 -14.26
C GLU A 15 3.38 0.76 -13.33
N ILE A 16 3.71 -0.01 -12.28
CA ILE A 16 4.86 0.26 -11.42
C ILE A 16 6.15 0.18 -12.23
N ALA A 17 6.33 -0.86 -13.05
CA ALA A 17 7.53 -1.05 -13.86
C ALA A 17 7.73 0.10 -14.86
N GLU A 18 6.66 0.50 -15.57
CA GLU A 18 6.66 1.62 -16.52
C GLU A 18 6.98 2.96 -15.84
N ALA A 19 6.58 3.11 -14.57
CA ALA A 19 6.75 4.34 -13.81
C ALA A 19 8.12 4.51 -13.14
N GLY A 20 9.10 3.63 -13.39
CA GLY A 20 10.42 3.67 -12.74
C GLY A 20 10.58 2.69 -11.57
N GLY A 21 9.67 1.72 -11.44
CA GLY A 21 9.82 0.58 -10.55
C GLY A 21 9.73 0.92 -9.06
N ALA A 22 10.56 0.25 -8.26
CA ALA A 22 10.50 0.33 -6.81
C ALA A 22 10.81 1.73 -6.26
N ASP A 23 11.76 2.46 -6.85
CA ASP A 23 12.12 3.81 -6.40
C ASP A 23 10.91 4.76 -6.47
N SER A 24 10.27 4.85 -7.63
CA SER A 24 9.11 5.71 -7.85
C SER A 24 7.95 5.39 -6.93
N LEU A 25 7.65 4.10 -6.74
CA LEU A 25 6.58 3.69 -5.84
C LEU A 25 6.90 4.05 -4.38
N LEU A 26 8.12 3.75 -3.91
CA LEU A 26 8.51 3.97 -2.52
C LEU A 26 8.59 5.47 -2.18
N ARG A 27 9.12 6.31 -3.07
CA ARG A 27 9.10 7.78 -2.92
C ARG A 27 7.69 8.28 -2.68
N ARG A 28 6.74 7.80 -3.48
CA ARG A 28 5.34 8.21 -3.39
C ARG A 28 4.68 7.71 -2.11
N ILE A 29 4.84 6.43 -1.77
CA ILE A 29 4.20 5.83 -0.58
C ILE A 29 4.73 6.47 0.72
N PHE A 30 6.04 6.55 0.89
CA PHE A 30 6.63 7.09 2.13
C PHE A 30 6.40 8.60 2.30
N SER A 31 6.12 9.31 1.21
CA SER A 31 5.80 10.73 1.22
C SER A 31 4.31 11.04 1.19
N PHE A 32 3.44 10.02 1.21
CA PHE A 32 2.00 10.25 1.17
C PHE A 32 1.51 10.82 2.51
N ARG A 33 0.82 11.97 2.45
CA ARG A 33 0.37 12.72 3.63
C ARG A 33 -1.08 13.19 3.54
N THR A 34 -1.85 12.70 2.56
CA THR A 34 -3.25 13.10 2.40
C THR A 34 -4.13 12.23 3.31
N PRO A 35 -4.78 12.81 4.34
CA PRO A 35 -5.61 12.07 5.27
C PRO A 35 -6.99 11.79 4.64
N GLY A 36 -7.09 10.73 3.84
CA GLY A 36 -8.34 10.33 3.21
C GLY A 36 -8.19 9.17 2.21
N PRO A 37 -9.29 8.77 1.56
CA PRO A 37 -9.29 7.63 0.64
C PRO A 37 -8.26 7.77 -0.48
N LEU A 38 -7.42 6.74 -0.66
CA LEU A 38 -6.46 6.70 -1.75
C LEU A 38 -7.15 6.31 -3.07
N PHE A 39 -7.17 7.26 -4.01
CA PHE A 39 -7.55 7.01 -5.38
C PHE A 39 -6.29 6.97 -6.25
N LEU A 40 -6.18 5.91 -7.06
CA LEU A 40 -5.11 5.74 -8.04
C LEU A 40 -5.74 5.79 -9.44
N PRO A 41 -5.90 6.97 -10.06
CA PRO A 41 -6.20 7.05 -11.48
C PRO A 41 -5.01 6.53 -12.30
N LYS A 42 -5.28 5.78 -13.38
CA LYS A 42 -4.23 5.16 -14.22
C LYS A 42 -3.26 6.22 -14.75
N GLY A 43 -1.96 5.99 -14.56
CA GLY A 43 -0.89 6.85 -15.08
C GLY A 43 -0.76 8.22 -14.40
N GLN A 44 -1.52 8.52 -13.34
CA GLN A 44 -1.42 9.80 -12.63
C GLN A 44 -0.54 9.71 -11.37
N TRP A 45 -0.43 8.53 -10.77
CA TRP A 45 0.17 8.35 -9.46
C TRP A 45 1.68 8.63 -9.40
N TYR A 46 2.37 8.55 -10.54
CA TYR A 46 3.82 8.65 -10.61
C TYR A 46 4.33 9.97 -11.22
N LYS A 47 3.44 10.95 -11.43
CA LYS A 47 3.83 12.29 -11.89
C LYS A 47 4.39 13.12 -10.73
N ASP A 48 5.44 13.90 -10.96
CA ASP A 48 6.01 14.82 -9.95
C ASP A 48 6.37 14.10 -8.64
N LEU A 49 7.25 13.10 -8.73
CA LEU A 49 7.65 12.29 -7.58
C LEU A 49 8.37 13.14 -6.52
N PRO A 50 7.95 13.06 -5.24
CA PRO A 50 8.63 13.76 -4.16
C PRO A 50 10.01 13.14 -3.89
N PRO A 51 10.92 13.87 -3.22
CA PRO A 51 12.09 13.23 -2.61
C PRO A 51 11.65 12.27 -1.50
N TYR A 52 12.56 11.41 -1.05
CA TYR A 52 12.32 10.64 0.18
C TYR A 52 12.17 11.58 1.38
N PRO A 53 11.30 11.24 2.35
CA PRO A 53 11.10 12.06 3.53
C PRO A 53 12.34 12.00 4.44
N SER A 54 12.57 13.05 5.22
CA SER A 54 13.77 13.19 6.07
C SER A 54 13.93 12.12 7.16
N TRP A 55 12.85 11.41 7.50
CA TRP A 55 12.89 10.32 8.47
C TRP A 55 13.34 8.98 7.88
N LEU A 56 13.46 8.89 6.54
CA LEU A 56 13.91 7.70 5.83
C LEU A 56 15.26 7.99 5.15
N PRO A 57 16.40 7.66 5.78
CA PRO A 57 17.72 7.85 5.19
C PRO A 57 17.89 7.08 3.88
N GLU A 58 18.82 7.53 3.04
CA GLU A 58 19.08 6.95 1.71
C GLU A 58 19.47 5.47 1.76
N GLU A 59 20.22 5.06 2.79
CA GLU A 59 20.62 3.65 2.99
C GLU A 59 19.43 2.73 3.26
N GLU A 60 18.45 3.19 4.04
CA GLU A 60 17.22 2.44 4.31
C GLU A 60 16.32 2.42 3.08
N ALA A 61 16.18 3.55 2.39
CA ALA A 61 15.46 3.61 1.12
C ALA A 61 16.07 2.65 0.09
N ALA A 62 17.40 2.56 0.00
CA ALA A 62 18.12 1.63 -0.87
C ALA A 62 17.80 0.18 -0.54
N TYR A 63 17.79 -0.19 0.75
CA TYR A 63 17.41 -1.54 1.18
C TYR A 63 16.03 -1.96 0.67
N TYR A 64 15.03 -1.08 0.80
CA TYR A 64 13.68 -1.36 0.29
C TYR A 64 13.66 -1.48 -1.23
N ARG A 65 14.31 -0.55 -1.94
CA ARG A 65 14.40 -0.60 -3.42
C ARG A 65 15.02 -1.90 -3.91
N ASP A 66 16.16 -2.28 -3.36
CA ASP A 66 16.87 -3.48 -3.77
C ASP A 66 16.08 -4.75 -3.47
N THR A 67 15.36 -4.77 -2.35
CA THR A 67 14.47 -5.87 -2.00
C THR A 67 13.35 -5.99 -3.02
N PHE A 68 12.61 -4.92 -3.29
CA PHE A 68 11.48 -4.96 -4.23
C PHE A 68 11.90 -5.11 -5.69
N ASN A 69 13.10 -4.66 -6.07
CA ASN A 69 13.66 -4.94 -7.39
C ASN A 69 13.94 -6.44 -7.59
N LYS A 70 14.29 -7.17 -6.51
CA LYS A 70 14.51 -8.62 -6.56
C LYS A 70 13.20 -9.42 -6.47
N THR A 71 12.27 -9.03 -5.61
CA THR A 71 11.05 -9.80 -5.33
C THR A 71 9.87 -9.42 -6.22
N GLY A 72 9.88 -8.23 -6.79
CA GLY A 72 8.69 -7.60 -7.37
C GLY A 72 7.63 -7.29 -6.32
N PHE A 73 6.45 -6.88 -6.79
CA PHE A 73 5.32 -6.44 -5.95
C PHE A 73 4.15 -7.43 -5.91
N THR A 74 4.13 -8.46 -6.75
CA THR A 74 3.01 -9.40 -6.88
C THR A 74 2.64 -10.04 -5.55
N GLY A 75 3.62 -10.46 -4.74
CA GLY A 75 3.36 -11.03 -3.42
C GLY A 75 2.60 -10.07 -2.50
N GLY A 76 3.02 -8.81 -2.42
CA GLY A 76 2.33 -7.78 -1.63
C GLY A 76 0.94 -7.44 -2.19
N LEU A 77 0.81 -7.35 -3.51
CA LEU A 77 -0.47 -7.07 -4.17
C LEU A 77 -1.48 -8.22 -4.00
N ASN A 78 -1.02 -9.47 -3.86
CA ASN A 78 -1.90 -10.62 -3.65
C ASN A 78 -2.70 -10.55 -2.34
N TYR A 79 -2.20 -9.88 -1.30
CA TYR A 79 -3.00 -9.62 -0.09
C TYR A 79 -4.26 -8.82 -0.41
N TYR A 80 -4.17 -7.87 -1.34
CA TYR A 80 -5.32 -7.07 -1.79
C TYR A 80 -6.28 -7.86 -2.69
N ARG A 81 -5.75 -8.80 -3.47
CA ARG A 81 -6.54 -9.70 -4.34
C ARG A 81 -7.33 -10.73 -3.54
N ALA A 82 -6.84 -11.07 -2.36
CA ALA A 82 -7.50 -12.02 -1.45
C ALA A 82 -8.57 -11.38 -0.55
N PHE A 83 -8.89 -10.08 -0.66
CA PHE A 83 -9.84 -9.42 0.26
C PHE A 83 -11.21 -10.10 0.32
N ASN A 84 -11.81 -10.44 -0.82
CA ASN A 84 -13.11 -11.11 -0.86
C ASN A 84 -13.03 -12.52 -0.24
N LEU A 85 -12.00 -13.28 -0.58
CA LEU A 85 -11.77 -14.61 0.00
C LEU A 85 -11.61 -14.53 1.52
N ASN A 86 -10.81 -13.56 2.01
CA ASN A 86 -10.62 -13.32 3.43
C ASN A 86 -11.97 -13.01 4.11
N TRP A 87 -12.83 -12.20 3.50
CA TRP A 87 -14.17 -11.94 4.02
C TRP A 87 -15.03 -13.21 4.10
N GLU A 88 -15.04 -14.04 3.06
CA GLU A 88 -15.79 -15.30 3.03
C GLU A 88 -15.32 -16.28 4.11
N ILE A 89 -14.01 -16.55 4.16
CA ILE A 89 -13.47 -17.52 5.11
C ILE A 89 -13.53 -17.01 6.55
N THR A 90 -13.66 -15.70 6.75
CA THR A 90 -13.81 -15.12 8.10
C THR A 90 -15.24 -15.04 8.62
N ALA A 91 -16.23 -15.50 7.83
CA ALA A 91 -17.63 -15.57 8.25
C ALA A 91 -17.86 -16.25 9.61
N PRO A 92 -17.17 -17.35 10.00
CA PRO A 92 -17.35 -17.99 11.31
C PRO A 92 -17.04 -17.09 12.52
N TRP A 93 -16.28 -16.01 12.35
CA TRP A 93 -15.95 -15.07 13.43
C TRP A 93 -16.88 -13.85 13.50
N THR A 94 -17.99 -13.86 12.76
CA THR A 94 -18.99 -12.79 12.83
C THR A 94 -19.49 -12.61 14.27
N GLY A 95 -19.31 -11.40 14.81
CA GLY A 95 -19.69 -11.04 16.19
C GLY A 95 -18.71 -11.49 17.28
N ALA A 96 -17.65 -12.22 16.93
CA ALA A 96 -16.61 -12.59 17.89
C ALA A 96 -15.80 -11.36 18.33
N GLN A 97 -15.36 -11.34 19.59
CA GLN A 97 -14.53 -10.28 20.14
C GLN A 97 -13.08 -10.75 20.28
N VAL A 98 -12.13 -9.89 19.92
CA VAL A 98 -10.71 -10.08 20.25
C VAL A 98 -10.54 -9.88 21.76
N LYS A 99 -10.04 -10.89 22.48
CA LYS A 99 -9.89 -10.88 23.95
C LYS A 99 -8.48 -10.56 24.45
N VAL A 100 -7.52 -10.46 23.55
CA VAL A 100 -6.14 -10.11 23.89
C VAL A 100 -6.08 -8.61 24.24
N PRO A 101 -5.31 -8.18 25.26
CA PRO A 101 -5.08 -6.76 25.52
C PRO A 101 -4.44 -6.06 24.31
N VAL A 102 -5.03 -4.95 23.86
CA VAL A 102 -4.57 -4.22 22.66
C VAL A 102 -4.27 -2.76 23.01
N LYS A 103 -3.16 -2.26 22.48
CA LYS A 103 -2.89 -0.82 22.34
C LYS A 103 -2.85 -0.49 20.86
N PHE A 104 -3.85 0.25 20.37
CA PHE A 104 -3.88 0.75 19.00
C PHE A 104 -3.19 2.12 18.94
N ILE A 105 -2.29 2.30 17.98
CA ILE A 105 -1.53 3.53 17.77
C ILE A 105 -1.67 3.90 16.29
N VAL A 106 -2.03 5.14 16.01
CA VAL A 106 -2.25 5.64 14.65
C VAL A 106 -1.71 7.06 14.52
N GLY A 107 -1.17 7.39 13.35
CA GLY A 107 -0.77 8.76 13.02
C GLY A 107 -1.98 9.63 12.69
N ASP A 108 -1.91 10.91 13.04
CA ASP A 108 -2.95 11.91 12.76
C ASP A 108 -3.19 12.16 11.27
N LEU A 109 -2.26 11.76 10.39
CA LEU A 109 -2.40 11.84 8.93
C LEU A 109 -2.54 10.48 8.24
N ASP A 110 -2.73 9.40 9.00
CA ASP A 110 -2.90 8.07 8.40
C ASP A 110 -4.19 8.03 7.56
N LEU A 111 -4.08 7.57 6.32
CA LEU A 111 -5.19 7.50 5.38
C LEU A 111 -6.32 6.60 5.90
N THR A 112 -5.97 5.51 6.59
CA THR A 112 -6.94 4.52 7.07
C THR A 112 -7.78 5.06 8.20
N TYR A 113 -7.23 5.98 9.00
CA TYR A 113 -7.97 6.66 10.07
C TYR A 113 -9.03 7.64 9.53
N HIS A 114 -8.87 8.09 8.28
CA HIS A 114 -9.74 9.06 7.61
C HIS A 114 -10.61 8.45 6.52
N MET A 115 -10.62 7.12 6.40
CA MET A 115 -11.50 6.42 5.49
C MET A 115 -12.85 6.12 6.16
N PRO A 116 -13.98 6.38 5.49
CA PRO A 116 -15.28 5.92 5.97
C PRO A 116 -15.31 4.38 5.94
N GLY A 117 -15.73 3.78 7.05
CA GLY A 117 -15.96 2.34 7.19
C GLY A 117 -17.34 1.90 6.73
#